data_AF-A0A512JL61-F1
#
_entry.id   AF-A0A512JL61-F1
#
_cell.length_a   1.000
_cell.length_b   1.000
_cell.length_c   1.000
_cell.angle_alpha   90.00
_cell.angle_beta   90.00
_cell.angle_gamma   90.00
#
_symmetry.space_group_name_H-M   'P 1'
#
loop_
_entity.id
_entity.type
_entity.pdbx_description
1 polymer ?
#
loop_
_entity_poly.entity_id
_entity_poly.type
_entity_poly.pdbx_seq_one_letter_code
_entity_poly.pdbx_strand_id
1 'polypeptide(L)'
;MVQEFEGTVNGQFRRRAGQVAAAGCLLASVLAGPAVAQDAKPAAAGPTMRLELNRLEPAGENCRTYLLVDNGKGSALKSLKVDLFAFDTEGVAQKRLAVELGPVQERKTVVRLFDFPGIACPKIGRVLLNDVLACEGGEASRESCLERIDTSSKTGTEFAR
;
A
#
# COMPACT_ATOMS: atom_id res chain seq x y z
N MET A 1 -48.49 -26.28 41.09
CA MET A 1 -48.24 -27.58 40.43
C MET A 1 -46.83 -27.48 39.86
N VAL A 2 -45.76 -27.45 40.65
CA VAL A 2 -45.14 -28.51 41.49
C VAL A 2 -45.12 -29.88 40.81
N GLN A 3 -43.93 -30.29 40.36
CA GLN A 3 -43.30 -31.62 40.42
C GLN A 3 -42.06 -31.54 39.48
N GLU A 4 -40.86 -31.24 39.99
CA GLU A 4 -39.93 -32.13 40.70
C GLU A 4 -39.75 -33.48 39.99
N PHE A 5 -38.56 -33.69 39.42
CA PHE A 5 -37.98 -35.01 39.25
C PHE A 5 -36.63 -35.03 39.94
N GLU A 6 -36.62 -35.72 41.08
CA GLU A 6 -35.46 -36.13 41.85
C GLU A 6 -34.62 -37.15 41.08
N GLY A 7 -33.31 -37.11 41.31
CA GLY A 7 -32.36 -38.09 40.80
C GLY A 7 -31.06 -38.03 41.60
N THR A 8 -31.13 -38.38 42.88
CA THR A 8 -29.96 -38.60 43.76
C THR A 8 -29.51 -40.04 43.63
N VAL A 9 -28.23 -40.32 43.34
CA VAL A 9 -27.50 -41.38 44.06
C VAL A 9 -26.04 -40.95 44.28
N ASN A 10 -25.78 -40.72 45.56
CA ASN A 10 -24.51 -40.45 46.19
C ASN A 10 -23.73 -41.78 46.36
N GLY A 11 -22.51 -41.85 45.84
CA GLY A 11 -21.60 -42.99 46.03
C GLY A 11 -20.43 -42.61 46.92
N GLN A 12 -20.57 -42.77 48.23
CA GLN A 12 -19.46 -42.82 49.20
C GLN A 12 -19.27 -44.24 49.72
N PHE A 13 -18.08 -44.49 50.30
CA PHE A 13 -17.53 -45.69 50.97
C PHE A 13 -16.60 -46.54 50.06
N ARG A 14 -15.31 -46.75 50.35
CA ARG A 14 -14.60 -46.89 51.63
C ARG A 14 -13.12 -46.53 51.55
N ARG A 15 -12.67 -45.96 52.68
CA ARG A 15 -11.30 -45.74 53.16
C ARG A 15 -10.43 -46.99 53.10
N ARG A 16 -9.15 -46.86 52.73
CA ARG A 16 -8.03 -47.37 53.54
C ARG A 16 -6.89 -46.38 53.53
N ALA A 17 -6.54 -45.97 54.76
CA ALA A 17 -5.42 -45.13 55.11
C ALA A 17 -4.10 -45.84 54.80
N GLY A 18 -3.13 -45.06 54.33
CA GLY A 18 -1.72 -45.43 54.23
C GLY A 18 -0.91 -44.13 54.21
N GLN A 19 -0.73 -43.52 55.38
CA GLN A 19 0.22 -42.43 55.60
C GLN A 19 1.60 -43.04 55.82
N VAL A 20 2.62 -42.61 55.05
CA VAL A 20 4.00 -42.26 55.45
C VAL A 20 4.55 -41.38 54.31
N ALA A 21 4.62 -40.04 54.41
CA ALA A 21 5.76 -39.22 54.86
C ALA A 21 7.10 -39.63 54.19
N ALA A 22 7.95 -38.77 53.62
CA ALA A 22 8.09 -37.33 53.62
C ALA A 22 9.08 -36.87 52.52
N ALA A 23 9.10 -35.55 52.31
CA ALA A 23 10.25 -34.71 51.92
C ALA A 23 10.69 -34.71 50.44
N GLY A 24 10.43 -33.57 49.77
CA GLY A 24 11.03 -33.23 48.48
C GLY A 24 10.67 -31.81 48.01
N CYS A 25 11.49 -30.85 48.40
CA CYS A 25 11.94 -29.66 47.65
C CYS A 25 10.98 -28.76 46.83
N LEU A 26 11.10 -27.45 47.15
CA LEU A 26 11.25 -26.29 46.25
C LEU A 26 10.00 -25.57 45.68
N LEU A 27 9.72 -24.42 46.33
CA LEU A 27 9.35 -23.09 45.81
C LEU A 27 9.15 -22.92 44.29
N ALA A 28 7.96 -22.45 43.90
CA ALA A 28 7.73 -21.35 42.93
C ALA A 28 6.22 -21.13 42.66
N SER A 29 5.59 -20.17 43.33
CA SER A 29 4.20 -19.76 43.02
C SER A 29 4.19 -18.51 42.14
N VAL A 30 4.10 -18.80 40.84
CA VAL A 30 3.65 -18.02 39.67
C VAL A 30 3.11 -16.60 39.93
N LEU A 31 3.85 -15.59 39.45
CA LEU A 31 3.34 -14.25 39.17
C LEU A 31 2.58 -14.27 37.83
N ALA A 32 1.24 -14.23 37.86
CA ALA A 32 0.43 -14.03 36.67
C ALA A 32 0.42 -12.53 36.31
N GLY A 33 1.28 -12.13 35.37
CA GLY A 33 1.25 -10.79 34.76
C GLY A 33 0.15 -10.69 33.69
N PRO A 34 -0.43 -9.49 33.47
CA PRO A 34 -1.44 -9.31 32.43
C PRO A 34 -0.77 -9.40 31.05
N ALA A 35 -1.23 -10.34 30.23
CA ALA A 35 -0.88 -10.42 28.82
C ALA A 35 -1.60 -9.27 28.08
N VAL A 36 -0.89 -8.17 27.84
CA VAL A 36 -1.32 -7.15 26.88
C VAL A 36 -1.11 -7.70 25.47
N ALA A 37 -2.18 -8.22 24.86
CA ALA A 37 -2.21 -8.48 23.43
C ALA A 37 -2.18 -7.15 22.69
N GLN A 38 -1.04 -6.82 22.07
CA GLN A 38 -0.96 -5.69 21.16
C GLN A 38 -1.50 -6.15 19.80
N ASP A 39 -2.68 -5.66 19.41
CA ASP A 39 -3.15 -5.72 18.03
C ASP A 39 -2.16 -4.95 17.16
N ALA A 40 -1.19 -5.66 16.59
CA ALA A 40 -0.27 -5.11 15.61
C ALA A 40 -1.09 -4.75 14.37
N LYS A 41 -1.46 -3.47 14.23
CA LYS A 41 -1.95 -2.90 12.97
C LYS A 41 -0.96 -3.31 11.87
N PRO A 42 -1.40 -4.01 10.80
CA PRO A 42 -0.50 -4.37 9.72
C PRO A 42 0.20 -3.10 9.23
N ALA A 43 1.53 -3.14 9.15
CA ALA A 43 2.29 -2.07 8.52
C ALA A 43 1.70 -1.87 7.13
N ALA A 44 1.27 -0.65 6.82
CA ALA A 44 0.79 -0.31 5.49
C ALA A 44 1.88 -0.74 4.50
N ALA A 45 1.55 -1.66 3.60
CA ALA A 45 2.47 -2.07 2.57
C ALA A 45 2.92 -0.80 1.83
N GLY A 46 4.24 -0.56 1.78
CA GLY A 46 4.79 0.60 1.10
C GLY A 46 4.36 0.66 -0.37
N PRO A 47 4.64 1.78 -1.06
CA PRO A 47 4.17 2.02 -2.42
C PRO A 47 4.49 0.84 -3.35
N THR A 48 3.46 0.38 -4.08
CA THR A 48 3.53 -0.83 -4.90
C THR A 48 3.68 -0.52 -6.39
N MET A 49 3.61 0.76 -6.76
CA MET A 49 3.74 1.24 -8.12
C MET A 49 4.69 2.43 -8.17
N ARG A 50 5.54 2.50 -9.20
CA ARG A 50 6.45 3.61 -9.41
C ARG A 50 6.25 4.21 -10.80
N LEU A 51 6.12 5.52 -10.86
CA LEU A 51 6.11 6.31 -12.08
C LEU A 51 7.46 7.02 -12.21
N GLU A 52 8.21 6.71 -13.26
CA GLU A 52 9.54 7.28 -13.50
C GLU A 52 9.51 8.19 -14.72
N LEU A 53 9.85 9.46 -14.53
CA LEU A 53 10.17 10.36 -15.63
C LEU A 53 11.50 9.93 -16.24
N ASN A 54 11.42 9.18 -17.34
CA ASN A 54 12.56 8.46 -17.88
C ASN A 54 13.36 9.30 -18.89
N ARG A 55 12.65 10.01 -19.77
CA ARG A 55 13.27 10.86 -20.79
C ARG A 55 12.35 12.00 -21.22
N LEU A 56 12.96 13.15 -21.48
CA LEU A 56 12.35 14.28 -22.19
C LEU A 56 13.09 14.46 -23.52
N GLU A 57 12.36 14.61 -24.61
CA GLU A 57 12.90 14.71 -25.97
C GLU A 57 12.19 15.82 -26.75
N PRO A 58 12.92 16.73 -27.42
CA PRO A 58 12.30 17.75 -28.27
C PRO A 58 11.44 17.12 -29.37
N ALA A 59 10.22 17.64 -29.55
CA ALA A 59 9.29 17.22 -30.59
C ALA A 59 8.61 18.44 -31.24
N GLY A 60 9.35 19.16 -32.08
CA GLY A 60 8.90 20.45 -32.62
C GLY A 60 8.77 21.48 -31.49
N GLU A 61 7.59 22.10 -31.37
CA GLU A 61 7.26 23.02 -30.26
C GLU A 61 6.83 22.30 -28.97
N ASN A 62 6.75 20.97 -29.00
CA ASN A 62 6.33 20.15 -27.88
C ASN A 62 7.53 19.52 -27.19
N CYS A 63 7.29 19.02 -25.98
CA CYS A 63 8.22 18.15 -25.28
C CYS A 63 7.65 16.73 -25.17
N ARG A 64 8.29 15.79 -25.88
CA ARG A 64 7.95 14.37 -25.77
C ARG A 64 8.47 13.80 -24.46
N THR A 65 7.56 13.20 -23.71
CA THR A 65 7.81 12.63 -22.39
C THR A 65 7.69 11.12 -22.45
N TYR A 66 8.71 10.44 -21.95
CA TYR A 66 8.72 9.00 -21.75
C TYR A 66 8.54 8.76 -20.25
N LEU A 67 7.38 8.20 -19.89
CA LEU A 67 7.06 7.85 -18.52
C LEU A 67 7.08 6.32 -18.38
N LEU A 68 7.95 5.81 -17.53
CA LEU A 68 7.99 4.40 -17.19
C LEU A 68 7.03 4.15 -16.02
N VAL A 69 6.17 3.16 -16.19
CA VAL A 69 5.21 2.70 -15.19
C VAL A 69 5.67 1.31 -14.75
N ASP A 70 6.06 1.19 -13.49
CA ASP A 70 6.47 -0.07 -12.87
C ASP A 70 5.40 -0.54 -11.89
N ASN A 71 4.68 -1.61 -12.26
CA ASN A 71 3.64 -2.25 -11.45
C ASN A 71 4.13 -3.59 -10.87
N GLY A 72 5.42 -3.67 -10.50
CA GLY A 72 6.06 -4.90 -10.02
C GLY A 72 5.36 -5.59 -8.84
N LYS A 73 4.70 -4.82 -7.96
CA LYS A 73 4.05 -5.32 -6.73
C LYS A 73 2.54 -5.10 -6.69
N GLY A 74 1.96 -4.48 -7.71
CA GLY A 74 0.54 -4.14 -7.75
C GLY A 74 -0.30 -5.11 -8.60
N SER A 75 -1.61 -5.07 -8.38
CA SER A 75 -2.59 -5.76 -9.21
C SER A 75 -2.69 -5.13 -10.61
N ALA A 76 -3.22 -5.89 -11.56
CA ALA A 76 -3.48 -5.38 -12.91
C ALA A 76 -4.51 -4.23 -12.89
N LEU A 77 -4.22 -3.17 -13.63
CA LEU A 77 -5.10 -2.04 -13.88
C LEU A 77 -5.55 -2.03 -15.33
N LYS A 78 -6.85 -1.88 -15.55
CA LYS A 78 -7.47 -1.63 -16.85
C LYS A 78 -7.29 -0.17 -17.28
N SER A 79 -7.44 0.77 -16.35
CA SER A 79 -7.16 2.20 -16.55
C SER A 79 -6.37 2.75 -15.37
N LEU A 80 -5.43 3.65 -15.68
CA LEU A 80 -4.73 4.49 -14.74
C LEU A 80 -4.54 5.85 -15.41
N LYS A 81 -5.50 6.75 -15.21
CA LYS A 81 -5.44 8.11 -15.76
C LYS A 81 -4.93 9.06 -14.70
N VAL A 82 -3.82 9.74 -14.96
CA VAL A 82 -3.18 10.68 -14.03
C VAL A 82 -3.33 12.12 -14.50
N ASP A 83 -3.34 13.05 -13.55
CA ASP A 83 -3.29 14.50 -13.78
C ASP A 83 -1.87 14.99 -13.56
N LEU A 84 -1.24 15.50 -14.60
CA LEU A 84 0.15 15.97 -14.58
C LEU A 84 0.22 17.47 -14.83
N PHE A 85 1.12 18.14 -14.13
CA PHE A 85 1.50 19.52 -14.43
C PHE A 85 2.98 19.61 -14.80
N ALA A 86 3.28 20.33 -15.88
CA ALA A 86 4.61 20.83 -16.15
C ALA A 86 4.74 22.23 -15.57
N PHE A 87 5.76 22.42 -14.73
CA PHE A 87 6.18 23.70 -14.21
C PHE A 87 7.43 24.16 -14.95
N ASP A 88 7.57 25.47 -15.12
CA ASP A 88 8.81 26.03 -15.65
C ASP A 88 9.95 26.03 -14.62
N THR A 89 11.09 26.59 -15.02
CA THR A 89 12.29 26.72 -14.20
C THR A 89 12.14 27.72 -13.05
N GLU A 90 11.09 28.53 -13.05
CA GLU A 90 10.74 29.48 -11.98
C GLU A 90 9.69 28.89 -11.03
N GLY A 91 9.21 27.67 -11.30
CA GLY A 91 8.21 27.00 -10.48
C GLY A 91 6.77 27.47 -10.77
N VAL A 92 6.52 28.05 -11.95
CA VAL A 92 5.17 28.45 -12.39
C VAL A 92 4.56 27.35 -13.25
N ALA A 93 3.30 27.01 -12.99
CA ALA A 93 2.58 25.99 -13.76
C ALA A 93 2.34 26.47 -15.21
N GLN A 94 2.79 25.69 -16.19
CA GLN A 94 2.70 26.02 -17.61
C GLN A 94 1.68 25.18 -18.37
N LYS A 95 1.66 23.87 -18.11
CA LYS A 95 0.77 22.92 -18.82
C LYS A 95 0.19 21.90 -17.86
N ARG A 96 -1.10 21.60 -18.03
CA ARG A 96 -1.80 20.50 -17.37
C ARG A 96 -2.16 19.44 -18.40
N LEU A 97 -1.96 18.17 -18.08
CA LEU A 97 -2.34 17.03 -18.92
C LEU A 97 -3.04 15.95 -18.11
N ALA A 98 -4.10 15.39 -18.70
CA ALA A 98 -4.67 14.13 -18.25
C ALA A 98 -4.11 13.00 -19.11
N VAL A 99 -3.28 12.13 -18.55
CA VAL A 99 -2.55 11.08 -19.29
C VAL A 99 -3.07 9.70 -18.90
N GLU A 100 -3.48 8.89 -19.89
CA GLU A 100 -3.82 7.48 -19.68
C GLU A 100 -2.55 6.63 -19.71
N LEU A 101 -2.24 6.00 -18.57
CA LEU A 101 -1.11 5.10 -18.40
C LEU A 101 -1.52 3.63 -18.48
N GLY A 102 -2.81 3.34 -18.29
CA GLY A 102 -3.40 2.02 -18.46
C GLY A 102 -3.48 1.57 -19.93
N PRO A 103 -3.72 0.26 -20.16
CA PRO A 103 -3.76 -0.80 -19.17
C PRO A 103 -2.34 -1.17 -18.67
N VAL A 104 -2.22 -1.56 -17.41
CA VAL A 104 -0.95 -2.00 -16.81
C VAL A 104 -1.17 -3.36 -16.14
N GLN A 105 -0.57 -4.41 -16.68
CA GLN A 105 -0.70 -5.75 -16.12
C GLN A 105 0.07 -5.86 -14.79
N GLU A 106 -0.29 -6.86 -13.99
CA GLU A 106 0.50 -7.20 -12.80
C GLU A 106 1.94 -7.56 -13.17
N ARG A 107 2.90 -7.18 -12.30
CA ARG A 107 4.32 -7.51 -12.47
C ARG A 107 4.92 -7.08 -13.81
N LYS A 108 4.37 -6.04 -14.42
CA LYS A 108 4.89 -5.45 -15.66
C LYS A 108 5.47 -4.08 -15.42
N THR A 109 6.49 -3.79 -16.22
CA THR A 109 7.02 -2.46 -16.45
C THR A 109 6.70 -2.06 -17.88
N VAL A 110 6.11 -0.90 -18.09
CA VAL A 110 5.73 -0.40 -19.40
C VAL A 110 6.16 1.05 -19.56
N VAL A 111 6.49 1.46 -20.78
CA VAL A 111 6.76 2.86 -21.09
C VAL A 111 5.55 3.46 -21.79
N ARG A 112 5.21 4.70 -21.44
CA ARG A 112 4.16 5.51 -22.05
C ARG A 112 4.80 6.76 -22.61
N LEU A 113 4.42 7.09 -23.84
CA LEU A 113 4.89 8.27 -24.55
C LEU A 113 3.72 9.22 -24.73
N PHE A 114 3.92 10.47 -24.39
CA PHE A 114 2.98 11.56 -24.62
C PHE A 114 3.74 12.87 -24.76
N ASP A 115 3.08 13.90 -25.29
CA ASP A 115 3.69 15.20 -25.51
C ASP A 115 3.08 16.25 -24.57
N PHE A 116 3.91 17.09 -23.96
CA PHE A 116 3.46 18.38 -23.43
C PHE A 116 3.39 19.39 -24.59
N PRO A 117 2.18 19.83 -25.00
CA PRO A 117 2.02 20.64 -26.19
C PRO A 117 2.40 22.11 -25.94
N GLY A 118 3.16 22.69 -26.88
CA GLY A 118 3.55 24.10 -26.84
C GLY A 118 4.44 24.47 -25.66
N ILE A 119 5.33 23.56 -25.26
CA ILE A 119 6.41 23.82 -24.30
C ILE A 119 7.65 23.02 -24.72
N ALA A 120 8.78 23.71 -24.90
CA ALA A 120 10.05 23.07 -25.21
C ALA A 120 10.62 22.37 -23.96
N CYS A 121 11.26 21.20 -24.13
CA CYS A 121 11.78 20.44 -22.99
C CYS A 121 12.71 21.21 -22.03
N PRO A 122 13.64 22.09 -22.50
CA PRO A 122 14.49 22.87 -21.59
C PRO A 122 13.72 23.88 -20.73
N LYS A 123 12.44 24.14 -21.06
CA LYS A 123 11.57 25.02 -20.28
C LYS A 123 10.83 24.28 -19.17
N ILE A 124 10.90 22.95 -19.08
CA ILE A 124 10.28 22.17 -18.01
C ILE A 124 11.27 22.04 -16.85
N GLY A 125 11.03 22.78 -15.76
CA GLY A 125 11.81 22.71 -14.53
C GLY A 125 11.41 21.53 -13.64
N ARG A 126 10.10 21.22 -13.60
CA ARG A 126 9.55 20.12 -12.78
C ARG A 126 8.28 19.57 -13.40
N VAL A 127 8.03 18.28 -13.22
CA VAL A 127 6.74 17.64 -13.47
C VAL A 127 6.11 17.30 -12.11
N LEU A 128 4.81 17.51 -11.97
CA LEU A 128 4.04 17.17 -10.78
C LEU A 128 2.96 16.17 -11.14
N LEU A 129 2.88 15.06 -10.41
CA LEU A 129 1.70 14.21 -10.35
C LEU A 129 0.69 14.85 -9.40
N ASN A 130 -0.30 15.57 -9.95
CA ASN A 130 -1.27 16.31 -9.16
C ASN A 130 -2.37 15.41 -8.57
N ASP A 131 -2.86 14.45 -9.36
CA ASP A 131 -3.96 13.57 -8.94
C ASP A 131 -4.01 12.29 -9.81
N VAL A 132 -4.80 11.30 -9.38
CA VAL A 132 -5.26 10.17 -10.20
C VAL A 132 -6.70 10.44 -10.58
N LEU A 133 -6.96 10.66 -11.87
CA LEU A 133 -8.29 10.98 -12.41
C LEU A 133 -9.19 9.75 -12.61
N ALA A 134 -8.60 8.59 -12.93
CA ALA A 134 -9.31 7.33 -13.03
C ALA A 134 -8.37 6.19 -12.64
N CYS A 135 -8.89 5.22 -11.91
CA CYS A 135 -8.17 3.99 -11.63
C CYS A 135 -9.16 2.83 -11.60
N GLU A 136 -8.98 1.86 -12.50
CA GLU A 136 -9.88 0.73 -12.66
C GLU A 136 -9.10 -0.57 -12.70
N GLY A 137 -9.50 -1.56 -11.90
CA GLY A 137 -8.89 -2.89 -11.89
C GLY A 137 -8.89 -3.52 -10.49
N GLY A 138 -9.47 -4.70 -10.36
CA GLY A 138 -9.67 -5.34 -9.05
C GLY A 138 -10.51 -4.45 -8.12
N GLU A 139 -10.05 -4.28 -6.88
CA GLU A 139 -10.67 -3.42 -5.84
C GLU A 139 -10.07 -2.00 -5.80
N ALA A 140 -9.39 -1.57 -6.86
CA ALA A 140 -8.75 -0.26 -6.89
C ALA A 140 -9.77 0.90 -6.90
N SER A 141 -9.44 1.97 -6.19
CA SER A 141 -10.11 3.27 -6.25
C SER A 141 -9.09 4.34 -6.66
N ARG A 142 -9.54 5.57 -6.92
CA ARG A 142 -8.62 6.67 -7.24
C ARG A 142 -7.65 6.93 -6.10
N GLU A 143 -8.17 6.95 -4.88
CA GLU A 143 -7.43 7.23 -3.64
C GLU A 143 -6.39 6.15 -3.37
N SER A 144 -6.77 4.87 -3.45
CA SER A 144 -5.84 3.77 -3.23
C SER A 144 -4.76 3.67 -4.32
N CYS A 145 -5.07 4.08 -5.55
CA CYS A 145 -4.07 4.20 -6.61
C CYS A 145 -3.11 5.36 -6.37
N LEU A 146 -3.60 6.52 -5.92
CA LEU A 146 -2.73 7.63 -5.59
C LEU A 146 -1.80 7.22 -4.44
N GLU A 147 -2.33 6.68 -3.34
CA GLU A 147 -1.56 6.25 -2.15
C GLU A 147 -0.38 5.32 -2.48
N ARG A 148 -0.57 4.38 -3.42
CA ARG A 148 0.44 3.38 -3.78
C ARG A 148 1.46 3.81 -4.84
N ILE A 149 1.37 5.03 -5.38
CA ILE A 149 2.27 5.54 -6.42
C ILE A 149 3.43 6.33 -5.80
N ASP A 150 4.66 5.93 -6.10
CA ASP A 150 5.84 6.76 -5.93
C ASP A 150 6.29 7.37 -7.26
N THR A 151 6.93 8.54 -7.20
CA THR A 151 7.53 9.19 -8.36
C THR A 151 9.06 9.13 -8.30
N SER A 152 9.70 9.01 -9.47
CA SER A 152 11.15 9.13 -9.60
C SER A 152 11.53 9.78 -10.93
N SER A 153 12.77 10.22 -11.08
CA SER A 153 13.27 10.78 -12.34
C SER A 153 14.64 10.21 -12.69
N LYS A 154 14.87 9.96 -13.98
CA LYS A 154 16.20 9.71 -14.57
C LYS A 154 16.71 10.87 -15.41
N THR A 155 15.96 11.97 -15.42
CA THR A 155 16.31 13.20 -16.12
C THR A 155 16.89 14.22 -15.13
N GLY A 156 17.37 15.36 -15.63
CA GLY A 156 17.67 16.51 -14.77
C GLY A 156 16.41 17.24 -14.24
N THR A 157 15.22 16.90 -14.74
CA THR A 157 13.94 17.48 -14.32
C THR A 157 13.37 16.66 -13.16
N GLU A 158 12.94 17.34 -12.10
CA GLU A 158 12.30 16.68 -10.95
C GLU A 158 10.91 16.12 -11.35
N PHE A 159 10.54 14.96 -10.79
CA PHE A 159 9.17 14.45 -10.84
C PHE A 159 8.61 14.29 -9.42
N ALA A 160 7.79 15.25 -9.02
CA ALA A 160 7.18 15.34 -7.69
C ALA A 160 5.76 14.75 -7.67
N ARG A 161 5.29 14.42 -6.47
CA ARG A 161 3.93 14.01 -6.15
C ARG A 161 3.37 14.95 -5.09
#